data_AF-A0A916R1C7-F1
#
_entry.id   AF-A0A916R1C7-F1
#
_cell.length_a   1.000
_cell.length_b   1.000
_cell.length_c   1.000
_cell.angle_alpha   90.00
_cell.angle_beta   90.00
_cell.angle_gamma   90.00
#
_symmetry.space_group_name_H-M   'P 1'
#
loop_
_entity.id
_entity.type
_entity.pdbx_description
1 polymer ?
#
loop_
_entity_poly.entity_id
_entity_poly.type
_entity_poly.pdbx_seq_one_letter_code
_entity_poly.pdbx_strand_id
1 'polypeptide(L)'
;MQILHLDLKLIGDNYAQFRYFWNNPNNYQTSEQLPLTKISALVEKSNSYYYTRLPEDPDKTGQILYNWLDGNSRILQREIDKNRREGIVLAISTSERLAHLPWELLHDGKGFLVNSKPAIIPVRWMTDSQQLSFQNQPHNRALNVVFMATSPPQHGRPFFGT
;
A
#
# COMPACT_ATOMS: atom_id res chain seq x y z
N MET A 1 13.14 13.97 -2.65
CA MET A 1 12.24 12.81 -2.53
C MET A 1 11.70 12.55 -3.92
N GLN A 2 11.66 11.29 -4.33
CA GLN A 2 11.20 10.87 -5.66
C GLN A 2 9.87 10.12 -5.54
N ILE A 3 9.04 10.13 -6.58
CA ILE A 3 7.76 9.41 -6.58
C ILE A 3 7.85 8.28 -7.61
N LEU A 4 7.75 7.04 -7.14
CA LEU A 4 7.52 5.88 -7.99
C LEU A 4 6.02 5.61 -8.04
N HIS A 5 5.42 5.79 -9.20
CA HIS A 5 4.01 5.51 -9.42
C HIS A 5 3.87 4.04 -9.83
N LEU A 6 2.96 3.32 -9.17
CA LEU A 6 2.53 1.97 -9.51
C LEU A 6 1.03 2.00 -9.79
N ASP A 7 0.60 1.65 -11.00
CA ASP A 7 -0.80 1.48 -11.36
C ASP A 7 -1.10 -0.01 -11.55
N LEU A 8 -1.70 -0.63 -10.52
CA LEU A 8 -2.07 -2.04 -10.50
C LEU A 8 -3.46 -2.22 -11.10
N LYS A 9 -3.56 -3.06 -12.14
CA LYS A 9 -4.81 -3.47 -12.77
C LYS A 9 -5.02 -4.96 -12.64
N LEU A 10 -6.27 -5.36 -12.42
CA LEU A 10 -6.69 -6.75 -12.50
C LEU A 10 -6.76 -7.18 -13.97
N ILE A 11 -6.28 -8.40 -14.25
CA ILE A 11 -6.38 -9.06 -15.55
C ILE A 11 -7.26 -10.30 -15.33
N GLY A 12 -8.56 -10.12 -15.51
CA GLY A 12 -9.57 -11.10 -15.12
C GLY A 12 -9.51 -11.41 -13.62
N ASP A 13 -9.88 -12.63 -13.25
CA ASP A 13 -10.02 -13.01 -11.84
C ASP A 13 -8.75 -13.58 -11.21
N ASN A 14 -7.72 -13.87 -12.01
CA ASN A 14 -6.58 -14.69 -11.57
C ASN A 14 -5.26 -13.94 -11.50
N TYR A 15 -5.14 -12.80 -12.18
CA TYR A 15 -3.88 -12.08 -12.30
C TYR A 15 -4.06 -10.60 -12.03
N ALA A 16 -2.99 -9.97 -11.57
CA ALA A 16 -2.81 -8.54 -11.65
C ALA A 16 -1.57 -8.22 -12.48
N GLN A 17 -1.47 -6.98 -12.94
CA GLN A 17 -0.26 -6.45 -13.54
C GLN A 17 -0.15 -5.00 -13.11
N PHE A 18 1.06 -4.50 -12.90
CA PHE A 18 1.25 -3.08 -12.69
C PHE A 18 2.03 -2.43 -13.80
N ARG A 19 1.64 -1.20 -14.10
CA ARG A 19 2.47 -0.25 -14.83
C ARG A 19 3.21 0.62 -13.84
N TYR A 20 4.42 1.02 -14.17
CA TYR A 20 5.20 1.89 -13.30
C TYR A 20 5.97 2.95 -14.06
N PHE A 21 6.15 4.10 -13.42
CA PHE A 21 6.91 5.23 -13.93
C PHE A 21 7.35 6.16 -12.80
N TRP A 22 8.42 6.92 -13.04
CA TRP A 22 8.89 7.94 -12.10
C TRP A 22 8.28 9.32 -12.41
N ASN A 23 8.51 9.81 -13.62
CA ASN A 23 8.22 11.22 -13.97
C ASN A 23 7.13 11.40 -15.03
N ASN A 24 6.92 10.43 -15.92
CA ASN A 24 6.03 10.60 -17.07
C ASN A 24 5.04 9.43 -17.17
N PRO A 25 3.73 9.66 -16.98
CA PRO A 25 2.71 8.61 -17.08
C PRO A 25 2.58 8.03 -18.49
N ASN A 26 3.03 8.73 -19.54
CA ASN A 26 3.02 8.23 -20.92
C ASN A 26 4.25 7.37 -21.25
N ASN A 27 5.30 7.41 -20.42
CA ASN A 27 6.48 6.57 -20.56
C ASN A 27 6.55 5.61 -19.37
N TYR A 28 5.66 4.62 -19.41
CA TYR A 28 5.56 3.59 -18.38
C TYR A 28 6.22 2.28 -18.83
N GLN A 29 6.64 1.52 -17.84
CA GLN A 29 7.06 0.14 -17.99
C GLN A 29 6.00 -0.76 -17.36
N THR A 30 5.93 -2.01 -17.78
CA THR A 30 4.90 -2.95 -17.35
C THR A 30 5.53 -4.16 -16.69
N SER A 31 4.97 -4.59 -15.56
CA SER A 31 5.40 -5.81 -14.87
C SER A 31 4.98 -7.07 -15.64
N GLU A 32 5.55 -8.20 -15.24
CA GLU A 32 4.97 -9.51 -15.55
C GLU A 32 3.60 -9.66 -14.85
N GLN A 33 2.81 -10.65 -15.28
CA GLN A 33 1.55 -10.98 -14.64
C GLN A 33 1.80 -11.59 -13.26
N LEU A 34 1.14 -11.04 -12.25
CA LEU A 34 1.24 -11.41 -10.86
C LEU A 34 0.04 -12.31 -10.48
N PRO A 35 0.24 -13.59 -10.17
CA PRO A 35 -0.86 -14.49 -9.80
C PRO A 35 -1.50 -14.05 -8.49
N LEU A 36 -2.83 -13.87 -8.50
CA LEU A 36 -3.59 -13.48 -7.31
C LEU A 36 -3.73 -14.62 -6.29
N THR A 37 -3.57 -15.87 -6.74
CA THR A 37 -3.54 -17.05 -5.86
C THR A 37 -2.45 -16.96 -4.79
N LYS A 38 -1.36 -16.23 -5.03
CA LYS A 38 -0.29 -16.01 -4.05
C LYS A 38 -0.71 -15.08 -2.90
N ILE A 39 -1.76 -14.28 -3.09
CA ILE A 39 -2.27 -13.31 -2.11
C ILE A 39 -3.76 -13.48 -1.83
N SER A 40 -4.38 -14.60 -2.24
CA SER A 40 -5.83 -14.81 -2.12
C SER A 40 -6.31 -14.66 -0.67
N ALA A 41 -5.59 -15.28 0.27
CA ALA A 41 -5.86 -15.16 1.70
C ALA A 41 -5.78 -13.71 2.21
N LEU A 42 -4.89 -12.88 1.65
CA LEU A 42 -4.78 -11.48 2.02
C LEU A 42 -5.97 -10.68 1.47
N VAL A 43 -6.36 -10.93 0.22
CA VAL A 43 -7.50 -10.28 -0.43
C VAL A 43 -8.82 -10.63 0.26
N GLU A 44 -9.01 -11.91 0.62
CA GLU A 44 -10.20 -12.36 1.36
C GLU A 44 -10.27 -11.75 2.77
N LYS A 45 -9.12 -11.70 3.48
CA LYS A 45 -9.04 -11.09 4.81
C LYS A 45 -9.26 -9.57 4.74
N SER A 46 -8.69 -8.87 3.76
CA SER A 46 -8.89 -7.42 3.62
C SER A 46 -10.35 -7.05 3.33
N ASN A 47 -11.08 -7.91 2.60
CA ASN A 47 -12.50 -7.69 2.32
C ASN A 47 -13.40 -7.97 3.53
N SER A 48 -12.97 -8.80 4.48
CA SER A 48 -13.78 -9.22 5.63
C SER A 48 -13.48 -8.44 6.92
N TYR A 49 -12.26 -7.92 7.11
CA TYR A 49 -11.80 -7.35 8.38
C TYR A 49 -11.56 -5.84 8.37
N TYR A 50 -12.46 -5.06 7.76
CA TYR A 50 -12.23 -3.62 7.60
C TYR A 50 -12.05 -2.83 8.92
N TYR A 51 -12.35 -3.36 10.11
CA TYR A 51 -12.26 -2.58 11.36
C TYR A 51 -11.89 -3.29 12.67
N THR A 52 -11.52 -4.59 12.72
CA THR A 52 -11.47 -5.26 14.04
C THR A 52 -10.22 -6.06 14.39
N ARG A 53 -9.41 -6.54 13.44
CA ARG A 53 -8.20 -7.32 13.75
C ARG A 53 -7.10 -7.10 12.70
N LEU A 54 -5.95 -6.59 13.16
CA LEU A 54 -4.71 -6.63 12.38
C LEU A 54 -4.42 -8.08 11.94
N PRO A 55 -3.76 -8.29 10.79
CA PRO A 55 -3.32 -9.62 10.40
C PRO A 55 -2.55 -10.31 11.54
N GLU A 56 -2.71 -11.63 11.69
CA GLU A 56 -2.10 -12.43 12.78
C GLU A 56 -0.57 -12.37 12.85
N ASP A 57 0.09 -11.74 11.85
CA ASP A 57 1.49 -11.37 11.85
C ASP A 57 1.75 -10.27 10.78
N PRO A 58 2.06 -9.02 11.16
CA PRO A 58 2.26 -7.93 10.20
C PRO A 58 3.51 -8.11 9.34
N ASP A 59 4.57 -8.74 9.87
CA ASP A 59 5.82 -8.97 9.15
C ASP A 59 5.60 -9.99 8.03
N LYS A 60 4.95 -11.12 8.35
CA LYS A 60 4.61 -12.14 7.34
C LYS A 60 3.65 -11.60 6.29
N THR A 61 2.63 -10.86 6.71
CA THR A 61 1.68 -10.23 5.78
C THR A 61 2.40 -9.29 4.83
N GLY A 62 3.27 -8.44 5.39
CA GLY A 62 4.11 -7.53 4.65
C GLY A 62 5.03 -8.19 3.64
N GLN A 63 5.68 -9.29 4.05
CA GLN A 63 6.59 -10.04 3.18
C GLN A 63 5.85 -10.75 2.05
N ILE A 64 4.69 -11.36 2.32
CA ILE A 64 3.86 -11.98 1.28
C ILE A 64 3.45 -10.92 0.25
N LEU A 65 2.96 -9.77 0.71
CA LEU A 65 2.54 -8.68 -0.16
C LEU A 65 3.71 -8.11 -0.97
N TYR A 66 4.86 -7.87 -0.33
CA TYR A 66 6.06 -7.35 -0.98
C TYR A 66 6.59 -8.32 -2.03
N ASN A 67 6.76 -9.60 -1.69
CA ASN A 67 7.29 -10.61 -2.62
C ASN A 67 6.35 -10.84 -3.81
N TRP A 68 5.03 -10.76 -3.58
CA TRP A 68 4.06 -10.82 -4.67
C TRP A 68 4.19 -9.62 -5.60
N LEU A 69 4.30 -8.40 -5.06
CA LEU A 69 4.42 -7.17 -5.84
C LEU A 69 5.77 -7.08 -6.58
N ASP A 70 6.86 -7.49 -5.94
CA ASP A 70 8.20 -7.49 -6.51
C ASP A 70 8.37 -8.55 -7.61
N GLY A 71 7.64 -9.65 -7.48
CA GLY A 71 7.59 -10.74 -8.44
C GLY A 71 8.94 -11.46 -8.60
N ASN A 72 9.03 -12.34 -9.60
CA ASN A 72 10.26 -13.10 -9.87
C ASN A 72 11.39 -12.21 -10.41
N SER A 73 11.02 -11.18 -11.18
CA SER A 73 11.95 -10.25 -11.82
C SER A 73 12.51 -9.18 -10.88
N ARG A 74 12.01 -9.13 -9.64
CA ARG A 74 12.39 -8.18 -8.59
C ARG A 74 12.37 -6.72 -9.06
N ILE A 75 11.31 -6.36 -9.77
CA ILE A 75 11.19 -5.05 -10.42
C ILE A 75 11.10 -3.95 -9.37
N LEU A 76 10.28 -4.14 -8.33
CA LEU A 76 10.09 -3.14 -7.28
C LEU A 76 11.40 -2.86 -6.55
N GLN A 77 12.11 -3.92 -6.13
CA GLN A 77 13.39 -3.79 -5.46
C GLN A 77 14.41 -3.06 -6.36
N ARG A 78 14.48 -3.43 -7.64
CA ARG A 78 15.42 -2.83 -8.60
C ARG A 78 15.14 -1.34 -8.80
N GLU A 79 13.88 -0.95 -8.94
CA GLU A 79 13.51 0.46 -9.10
C GLU A 79 13.79 1.27 -7.84
N ILE A 80 13.48 0.73 -6.66
CA ILE A 80 13.82 1.34 -5.38
C ILE A 80 15.34 1.54 -5.27
N ASP A 81 16.14 0.52 -5.57
CA ASP A 81 17.60 0.56 -5.44
C ASP A 81 18.25 1.61 -6.37
N LYS A 82 17.66 1.88 -7.55
CA LYS A 82 18.13 2.94 -8.47
C LYS A 82 18.07 4.34 -7.87
N ASN A 83 17.06 4.62 -7.04
CA ASN A 83 16.78 5.96 -6.50
C ASN A 83 16.94 6.03 -4.97
N ARG A 84 17.52 5.00 -4.35
CA ARG A 84 17.64 4.82 -2.89
C ARG A 84 18.42 5.91 -2.16
N ARG A 85 19.14 6.77 -2.89
CA ARG A 85 19.87 7.92 -2.32
C ARG A 85 18.93 9.00 -1.79
N GLU A 86 17.70 9.06 -2.28
CA GLU A 86 16.65 9.95 -1.80
C GLU A 86 15.51 9.14 -1.16
N GLY A 87 14.73 9.77 -0.27
CA GLY A 87 13.47 9.16 0.16
C GLY A 87 12.52 8.97 -1.03
N ILE A 88 11.79 7.86 -1.05
CA ILE A 88 10.89 7.48 -2.14
C ILE A 88 9.46 7.47 -1.61
N VAL A 89 8.53 8.08 -2.34
CA VAL A 89 7.11 7.83 -2.17
C VAL A 89 6.69 6.79 -3.20
N LEU A 90 6.11 5.70 -2.72
CA LEU A 90 5.55 4.66 -3.56
C LEU A 90 4.06 4.93 -3.72
N ALA A 91 3.68 5.60 -4.81
CA ALA A 91 2.31 5.98 -5.10
C ALA A 91 1.57 4.81 -5.77
N ILE A 92 0.74 4.11 -5.01
CA ILE A 92 0.05 2.89 -5.43
C ILE A 92 -1.39 3.23 -5.81
N SER A 93 -1.67 3.21 -7.12
CA SER A 93 -3.03 3.23 -7.66
C SER A 93 -3.51 1.81 -7.88
N THR A 94 -4.66 1.49 -7.30
CA THR A 94 -5.30 0.16 -7.32
C THR A 94 -6.81 0.34 -7.39
N SER A 95 -7.53 -0.67 -7.88
CA SER A 95 -8.98 -0.72 -7.87
C SER A 95 -9.50 -1.98 -7.19
N GLU A 96 -10.80 -1.97 -6.88
CA GLU A 96 -11.56 -3.14 -6.42
C GLU A 96 -10.89 -3.81 -5.20
N ARG A 97 -10.82 -5.14 -5.21
CA ARG A 97 -10.29 -5.95 -4.11
C ARG A 97 -8.81 -5.72 -3.80
N LEU A 98 -8.04 -5.07 -4.67
CA LEU A 98 -6.64 -4.71 -4.40
C LEU A 98 -6.52 -3.43 -3.57
N ALA A 99 -7.52 -2.54 -3.61
CA ALA A 99 -7.48 -1.27 -2.87
C ALA A 99 -7.44 -1.46 -1.36
N HIS A 100 -7.97 -2.58 -0.88
CA HIS A 100 -8.10 -2.94 0.52
C HIS A 100 -6.84 -3.59 1.10
N LEU A 101 -5.85 -3.93 0.27
CA LEU A 101 -4.61 -4.52 0.75
C LEU A 101 -3.83 -3.53 1.65
N PRO A 102 -3.13 -4.02 2.69
CA PRO A 102 -2.43 -3.19 3.65
C PRO A 102 -1.06 -2.74 3.10
N TRP A 103 -1.07 -1.84 2.13
CA TRP A 103 0.15 -1.36 1.45
C TRP A 103 1.20 -0.76 2.38
N GLU A 104 0.78 -0.21 3.52
CA GLU A 104 1.66 0.28 4.58
C GLU A 104 2.53 -0.81 5.22
N LEU A 105 2.15 -2.09 5.11
CA LEU A 105 2.88 -3.21 5.68
C LEU A 105 3.97 -3.77 4.75
N LEU A 106 4.21 -3.21 3.56
CA LEU A 106 5.25 -3.72 2.66
C LEU A 106 6.59 -3.92 3.40
N HIS A 107 7.08 -5.17 3.39
CA HIS A 107 8.25 -5.62 4.15
C HIS A 107 9.23 -6.38 3.25
N ASP A 108 10.45 -5.89 3.10
CA ASP A 108 11.45 -6.39 2.12
C ASP A 108 12.27 -7.62 2.59
N GLY A 109 11.72 -8.36 3.57
CA GLY A 109 12.43 -9.39 4.33
C GLY A 109 13.47 -8.90 5.37
N LYS A 110 13.89 -7.63 5.34
CA LYS A 110 14.78 -7.03 6.36
C LYS A 110 14.03 -6.11 7.32
N GLY A 111 13.03 -5.41 6.82
CA GLY A 111 12.14 -4.57 7.61
C GLY A 111 11.02 -3.99 6.78
N PHE A 112 10.10 -3.29 7.44
CA PHE A 112 9.10 -2.48 6.75
C PHE A 112 9.75 -1.38 5.93
N LEU A 113 9.25 -1.15 4.71
CA LEU A 113 9.76 -0.09 3.82
C LEU A 113 9.67 1.30 4.49
N VAL A 114 8.63 1.56 5.27
CA VAL A 114 8.46 2.82 6.00
C VAL A 114 9.55 3.08 7.05
N ASN A 115 10.23 2.02 7.52
CA ASN A 115 11.34 2.13 8.48
C ASN A 115 12.70 2.27 7.79
N SER A 116 12.75 2.24 6.45
CA SER A 116 14.00 2.36 5.71
C SER A 116 14.64 3.74 5.88
N LYS A 117 15.96 3.80 5.72
CA LYS A 117 16.71 5.06 5.65
C LYS A 117 17.55 5.05 4.36
N PRO A 118 17.29 5.95 3.40
CA PRO A 118 16.19 6.93 3.33
C PRO A 118 14.79 6.29 3.32
N ALA A 119 13.77 7.05 3.77
CA ALA A 119 12.41 6.55 3.95
C ALA A 119 11.73 6.18 2.63
N ILE A 120 11.05 5.03 2.59
CA ILE A 120 10.20 4.60 1.49
C ILE A 120 8.76 4.56 2.00
N ILE A 121 7.90 5.45 1.49
CA ILE A 121 6.57 5.70 2.04
C ILE A 121 5.51 5.22 1.02
N PRO A 122 4.85 4.09 1.24
CA PRO A 122 3.70 3.68 0.46
C PRO A 122 2.52 4.62 0.71
N VAL A 123 1.92 5.13 -0.36
CA VAL A 123 0.70 5.95 -0.31
C VAL A 123 -0.31 5.40 -1.31
N ARG A 124 -1.59 5.37 -0.92
CA ARG A 124 -2.68 5.07 -1.85
C ARG A 124 -2.92 6.30 -2.72
N TRP A 125 -2.78 6.16 -4.04
CA TRP A 125 -2.97 7.23 -5.00
C TRP A 125 -4.26 7.01 -5.79
N MET A 126 -5.21 7.95 -5.68
CA MET A 126 -6.42 7.95 -6.50
C MET A 126 -6.17 8.79 -7.75
N THR A 127 -6.26 8.14 -8.92
CA THR A 127 -5.99 8.71 -10.24
C THR A 127 -7.10 9.62 -10.79
N ASP A 128 -7.77 10.41 -9.93
CA ASP A 128 -8.66 11.47 -10.39
C ASP A 128 -7.83 12.69 -10.81
N SER A 129 -7.28 12.59 -12.03
CA SER A 129 -6.84 13.66 -12.92
C SER A 129 -5.55 14.45 -12.64
N GLN A 130 -4.81 14.24 -11.54
CA GLN A 130 -3.53 14.93 -11.31
C GLN A 130 -2.39 13.98 -10.93
N GLN A 131 -1.26 14.13 -11.64
CA GLN A 131 -0.01 13.48 -11.29
C GLN A 131 0.45 13.99 -9.92
N LEU A 132 0.79 13.07 -9.01
CA LEU A 132 1.39 13.46 -7.74
C LEU A 132 2.73 14.14 -8.03
N SER A 133 2.90 15.35 -7.52
CA SER A 133 4.16 16.07 -7.57
C SER A 133 4.48 16.58 -6.17
N PHE A 134 5.76 16.53 -5.80
CA PHE A 134 6.19 17.21 -4.59
C PHE A 134 6.15 18.71 -4.82
N GLN A 135 5.28 19.39 -4.08
CA GLN A 135 5.31 20.84 -3.98
C GLN A 135 6.07 21.20 -2.72
N ASN A 136 7.25 21.80 -2.89
CA ASN A 136 8.09 22.23 -1.78
C ASN A 136 7.54 23.47 -1.04
N GLN A 137 6.44 24.05 -1.51
CA GLN A 137 5.75 25.14 -0.86
C GLN A 137 4.44 24.62 -0.25
N PRO A 138 4.26 24.68 1.07
CA PRO A 138 3.01 24.30 1.70
C PRO A 138 1.91 25.27 1.24
N HIS A 139 0.77 24.73 0.80
CA HIS A 139 -0.41 25.55 0.53
C HIS A 139 -0.90 26.17 1.83
N ASN A 140 -1.02 27.49 1.86
CA ASN A 140 -1.63 28.21 2.99
C ASN A 140 -3.15 28.01 2.98
N ARG A 141 -3.59 26.86 3.49
CA ARG A 141 -5.01 26.51 3.66
C ARG A 141 -5.28 26.12 5.09
N ALA A 142 -6.45 26.50 5.61
CA ALA A 142 -6.87 26.10 6.93
C ALA A 142 -6.95 24.56 7.01
N LEU A 143 -6.33 23.98 8.04
CA LEU A 143 -6.41 22.55 8.32
C LEU A 143 -7.79 22.28 8.95
N ASN A 144 -8.67 21.59 8.23
CA ASN A 144 -9.93 21.12 8.79
C ASN A 144 -9.67 19.83 9.57
N VAL A 145 -9.68 19.90 10.89
CA VAL A 145 -9.47 18.76 11.79
C VAL A 145 -10.83 18.27 12.29
N VAL A 146 -11.11 16.98 12.12
CA VAL A 146 -12.28 16.33 12.72
C VAL A 146 -11.82 15.55 13.95
N PHE A 147 -12.37 15.88 15.11
CA PHE A 147 -12.21 15.09 16.32
C PHE A 147 -13.36 14.09 16.41
N MET A 148 -13.10 12.82 16.15
CA MET A 148 -14.04 11.74 16.45
C MET A 148 -13.76 11.21 17.85
N ALA A 149 -14.65 11.50 18.80
CA ALA A 149 -14.64 10.84 20.10
C ALA A 149 -15.13 9.39 19.91
N THR A 150 -14.22 8.42 19.93
CA THR A 150 -14.60 7.00 19.97
C THR A 150 -14.83 6.60 21.42
N SER A 151 -16.06 6.22 21.76
CA SER A 151 -16.33 5.56 23.04
C SER A 151 -15.69 4.16 23.00
N PRO A 152 -14.90 3.76 24.01
CA PRO A 152 -14.40 2.39 24.05
C PRO A 152 -15.58 1.41 24.10
N PRO A 153 -15.52 0.27 23.40
CA PRO A 153 -16.57 -0.73 23.49
C PRO A 153 -16.67 -1.19 24.95
N GLN A 154 -17.86 -0.99 25.52
CA GLN A 154 -18.17 -1.38 26.89
C GLN A 154 -17.96 -2.90 27.02
N HIS A 155 -16.89 -3.31 27.69
CA HIS A 155 -16.71 -4.73 28.05
C HIS A 155 -17.80 -5.08 29.06
N GLY A 156 -18.84 -5.77 28.58
CA GLY A 156 -19.88 -6.34 29.44
C GLY A 156 -19.28 -7.31 30.44
N ARG A 157 -19.53 -7.07 31.73
CA ARG A 157 -19.43 -8.06 32.81
C ARG A 157 -20.77 -8.12 33.56
N PRO A 158 -21.06 -9.28 34.18
CA PRO A 158 -22.35 -9.95 34.07
C PRO A 158 -23.41 -9.36 35.00
N PHE A 159 -24.67 -9.45 34.57
CA PHE A 159 -25.81 -9.29 35.45
C PHE A 159 -25.80 -10.44 36.49
N PHE A 160 -25.37 -10.13 37.70
CA PHE A 160 -25.85 -10.82 38.90
C PHE A 160 -26.98 -9.98 39.47
N GLY A 161 -28.18 -10.56 39.56
CA GLY A 161 -29.36 -9.93 40.13
C GLY A 161 -30.34 -11.02 40.54
N THR A 162 -30.14 -11.46 41.79
CA THR A 162 -31.04 -12.09 42.79
C THR A 162 -32.36 -12.70 42.32
#